data_AF-A0A5C7VKW2-F1
#
_entry.id   AF-A0A5C7VKW2-F1
#
_cell.length_a   1.000
_cell.length_b   1.000
_cell.length_c   1.000
_cell.angle_alpha   90.00
_cell.angle_beta   90.00
_cell.angle_gamma   90.00
#
_symmetry.space_group_name_H-M   'P 1'
#
loop_
_entity.id
_entity.type
_entity.pdbx_description
1 polymer ?
#
loop_
_entity_poly.entity_id
_entity_poly.type
_entity_poly.pdbx_seq_one_letter_code
_entity_poly.pdbx_strand_id
1 'polypeptide(L)'
;MMRSMQFIKTILYLFVGYFLFSMNAYLQADDRVDDQVRFSTESNLLTIPLAIINQHQIVFNAEMQLLSNGNFVLTKYSEQPPVQINLDEPFILEMDKMVWFKSTDFRLKLVAVTEDSRCPIEADCIQAGAVSVVLAIYQGVDHLFDYLLLIDPANVNDAYRDIGNFRIKLLKVDPIPSLVKSSKSADYRATFVINSLVN
;
A
#
# COMPACT_ATOMS: atom_id res chain seq x y z
N MET A 1 8.32 41.94 75.44
CA MET A 1 7.35 42.56 74.51
C MET A 1 7.61 41.95 73.13
N MET A 2 7.29 40.69 72.85
CA MET A 2 6.01 39.98 72.80
C MET A 2 5.12 40.42 71.63
N ARG A 3 4.99 39.51 70.64
CA ARG A 3 3.81 39.22 69.78
C ARG A 3 3.34 40.38 68.86
N SER A 4 2.70 40.19 67.72
CA SER A 4 1.98 39.06 67.12
C SER A 4 1.44 39.54 65.76
N MET A 5 1.38 38.63 64.77
CA MET A 5 0.27 38.35 63.83
C MET A 5 -0.50 39.56 63.21
N GLN A 6 -0.77 39.65 61.90
CA GLN A 6 -1.69 38.79 61.15
C GLN A 6 -1.76 39.32 59.68
N PHE A 7 -1.62 38.46 58.68
CA PHE A 7 -2.67 37.98 57.76
C PHE A 7 -3.06 38.89 56.56
N ILE A 8 -3.06 38.23 55.39
CA ILE A 8 -3.91 38.43 54.21
C ILE A 8 -3.60 39.65 53.32
N LYS A 9 -2.76 39.37 52.33
CA LYS A 9 -2.81 39.81 50.91
C LYS A 9 -1.57 39.14 50.31
N THR A 10 -1.67 37.98 49.69
CA THR A 10 -2.07 37.85 48.29
C THR A 10 -2.43 36.39 48.02
N ILE A 11 -3.72 36.07 48.10
CA ILE A 11 -4.31 34.88 47.47
C ILE A 11 -4.46 35.24 46.00
N LEU A 12 -3.50 34.87 45.13
CA LEU A 12 -3.77 34.68 43.70
C LEU A 12 -2.63 34.01 42.90
N TYR A 13 -1.76 33.18 43.48
CA TYR A 13 -0.79 32.42 42.67
C TYR A 13 -0.48 31.04 43.26
N LEU A 14 -1.52 30.27 43.55
CA LEU A 14 -1.41 28.88 43.99
C LEU A 14 -2.36 27.93 43.23
N PHE A 15 -2.65 28.24 41.97
CA PHE A 15 -3.51 27.39 41.12
C PHE A 15 -2.93 27.08 39.73
N VAL A 16 -1.61 27.21 39.53
CA VAL A 16 -0.96 26.90 38.24
C VAL A 16 0.19 25.90 38.39
N GLY A 17 0.50 25.42 39.60
CA GLY A 17 1.78 24.75 39.88
C GLY A 17 1.78 23.22 40.05
N TYR A 18 0.63 22.53 40.05
CA TYR A 18 0.59 21.11 40.43
C TYR A 18 -0.43 20.27 39.65
N PHE A 19 -0.42 20.40 38.32
CA PHE A 19 -1.13 19.45 37.46
C PHE A 19 -0.29 19.10 36.22
N LEU A 20 0.95 18.65 36.45
CA LEU A 20 1.69 17.84 35.49
C LEU A 20 1.71 16.41 36.01
N PHE A 21 0.52 15.82 36.12
CA PHE A 21 0.38 14.37 36.11
C PHE A 21 0.67 13.92 34.67
N SER A 22 1.64 13.03 34.56
CA SER A 22 1.99 12.21 33.40
C SER A 22 0.77 11.84 32.56
N MET A 23 0.56 12.56 31.46
CA MET A 23 -0.25 12.08 30.34
C MET A 23 0.59 11.02 29.61
N ASN A 24 0.61 9.80 30.15
CA ASN A 24 0.72 8.65 29.26
C ASN A 24 -0.54 8.71 28.42
N ALA A 25 -0.41 9.07 27.14
CA ALA A 25 -1.49 8.93 26.18
C ALA A 25 -1.75 7.42 26.02
N TYR A 26 -2.54 6.87 26.92
CA TYR A 26 -3.27 5.65 26.65
C TYR A 26 -4.24 6.00 25.51
N LEU A 27 -3.95 5.51 24.31
CA LEU A 27 -4.96 5.39 23.26
C LEU A 27 -6.03 4.43 23.80
N GLN A 28 -7.03 5.01 24.45
CA GLN A 28 -8.25 4.31 24.79
C GLN A 28 -9.07 4.25 23.50
N ALA A 29 -9.34 3.04 23.01
CA ALA A 29 -10.18 2.84 21.84
C ALA A 29 -11.54 3.53 22.07
N ASP A 30 -11.99 4.29 21.07
CA ASP A 30 -13.29 4.94 21.08
C ASP A 30 -14.38 3.87 20.89
N ASP A 31 -15.09 3.53 21.97
CA ASP A 31 -16.19 2.56 22.02
C ASP A 31 -17.48 3.03 21.28
N ARG A 32 -17.39 4.01 20.37
CA ARG A 32 -18.56 4.59 19.67
C ARG A 32 -18.50 4.57 18.15
N VAL A 33 -17.94 3.52 17.56
CA VAL A 33 -18.36 3.03 16.23
C VAL A 33 -18.24 1.50 16.24
N ASP A 34 -19.38 0.81 16.16
CA ASP A 34 -19.43 -0.63 15.90
C ASP A 34 -19.03 -0.88 14.45
N ASP A 35 -17.76 -0.63 14.11
CA ASP A 35 -17.15 -1.03 12.84
C ASP A 35 -16.86 -2.54 12.87
N GLN A 36 -17.90 -3.33 13.12
CA GLN A 36 -17.82 -4.76 12.88
C GLN A 36 -17.74 -4.96 11.39
N VAL A 37 -16.55 -5.32 10.92
CA VAL A 37 -16.35 -5.81 9.56
C VAL A 37 -17.10 -7.13 9.44
N ARG A 38 -18.26 -7.09 8.78
CA ARG A 38 -19.11 -8.26 8.53
C ARG A 38 -18.71 -8.90 7.21
N PHE A 39 -18.34 -10.17 7.27
CA PHE A 39 -18.06 -10.98 6.09
C PHE A 39 -19.20 -12.00 5.91
N SER A 40 -19.71 -12.13 4.69
CA SER A 40 -20.68 -13.18 4.32
C SER A 40 -20.04 -14.05 3.24
N THR A 41 -20.24 -15.35 3.32
CA THR A 41 -19.72 -16.33 2.35
C THR A 41 -20.78 -17.41 2.14
N GLU A 42 -21.02 -17.77 0.87
CA GLU A 42 -22.00 -18.79 0.50
C GLU A 42 -21.56 -20.21 0.91
N SER A 43 -20.25 -20.45 0.98
CA SER A 43 -19.65 -21.76 1.26
C SER A 43 -19.09 -21.90 2.67
N ASN A 44 -19.36 -20.93 3.55
CA ASN A 44 -18.70 -20.81 4.86
C ASN A 44 -17.17 -20.71 4.76
N LEU A 45 -16.61 -20.46 3.57
CA LEU A 45 -15.17 -20.32 3.33
C LEU A 45 -14.84 -18.86 3.06
N LEU A 46 -13.94 -18.30 3.85
CA LEU A 46 -13.35 -16.99 3.63
C LEU A 46 -11.91 -17.18 3.14
N THR A 47 -11.58 -16.60 2.00
CA THR A 47 -10.21 -16.61 1.46
C THR A 47 -9.60 -15.22 1.57
N ILE A 48 -8.46 -15.13 2.24
CA ILE A 48 -7.67 -13.92 2.35
C ILE A 48 -6.41 -14.10 1.50
N PRO A 49 -6.29 -13.40 0.35
CA PRO A 49 -5.13 -13.54 -0.54
C PRO A 49 -3.81 -13.19 0.14
N LEU A 50 -3.84 -12.20 1.05
CA LEU A 50 -2.70 -11.73 1.83
C LEU A 50 -3.18 -11.29 3.21
N ALA A 51 -2.56 -11.82 4.26
CA ALA A 51 -2.77 -11.38 5.63
C ALA A 51 -1.43 -11.03 6.28
N ILE A 52 -1.44 -9.98 7.12
CA ILE A 52 -0.32 -9.62 7.98
C ILE A 52 -0.73 -9.97 9.41
N ILE A 53 -0.04 -10.95 9.99
CA ILE A 53 -0.28 -11.46 11.33
C ILE A 53 0.75 -10.83 12.28
N ASN A 54 0.26 -10.32 13.41
CA ASN A 54 1.09 -9.74 14.47
C ASN A 54 2.09 -8.68 13.99
N GLN A 55 1.76 -7.94 12.93
CA GLN A 55 2.61 -6.89 12.33
C GLN A 55 3.96 -7.37 11.77
N HIS A 56 4.21 -8.68 11.66
CA HIS A 56 5.52 -9.16 11.21
C HIS A 56 5.44 -10.35 10.24
N GLN A 57 4.41 -11.19 10.35
CA GLN A 57 4.29 -12.39 9.53
C GLN A 57 3.33 -12.15 8.37
N ILE A 58 3.82 -12.33 7.14
CA ILE A 58 2.98 -12.32 5.95
C ILE A 58 2.59 -13.75 5.63
N VAL A 59 1.29 -14.00 5.46
CA VAL A 59 0.76 -15.27 4.96
C VAL A 59 -0.11 -15.03 3.73
N PHE A 60 -0.11 -16.01 2.84
CA PHE A 60 -0.78 -15.97 1.55
C PHE A 60 -1.86 -17.03 1.45
N ASN A 61 -2.91 -16.72 0.68
CA ASN A 61 -4.01 -17.63 0.38
C ASN A 61 -4.54 -18.32 1.65
N ALA A 62 -4.74 -17.53 2.71
CA ALA A 62 -5.27 -18.02 3.96
C ALA A 62 -6.75 -18.38 3.77
N GLU A 63 -7.05 -19.66 3.92
CA GLU A 63 -8.40 -20.21 3.86
C GLU A 63 -8.90 -20.37 5.30
N MET A 64 -10.02 -19.72 5.61
CA MET A 64 -10.65 -19.76 6.93
C MET A 64 -12.07 -20.29 6.79
N GLN A 65 -12.36 -21.40 7.47
CA GLN A 65 -13.67 -22.02 7.48
C GLN A 65 -14.48 -21.50 8.67
N LEU A 66 -15.66 -20.95 8.42
CA LEU A 66 -16.65 -20.63 9.44
C LEU A 66 -17.32 -21.91 9.92
N LEU A 67 -17.21 -22.16 11.22
CA LEU A 67 -17.87 -23.27 11.89
C LEU A 67 -19.27 -22.86 12.36
N SER A 68 -20.11 -23.86 12.66
CA SER A 68 -21.48 -23.65 13.15
C SER A 68 -21.56 -22.91 14.49
N ASN A 69 -20.47 -22.88 15.27
CA ASN A 69 -20.37 -22.11 16.51
C ASN A 69 -19.96 -20.65 16.31
N GLY A 70 -19.82 -20.20 15.06
CA GLY A 70 -19.44 -18.83 14.71
C GLY A 70 -17.94 -18.55 14.68
N ASN A 71 -17.10 -19.54 14.98
CA ASN A 71 -15.64 -19.38 14.93
C ASN A 71 -15.09 -19.62 13.53
N PHE A 72 -14.10 -18.83 13.14
CA PHE A 72 -13.25 -19.14 11.99
C PHE A 72 -12.08 -20.02 12.41
N VAL A 73 -11.82 -21.06 11.62
CA VAL A 73 -10.62 -21.89 11.74
C VAL A 73 -9.80 -21.74 10.47
N LEU A 74 -8.52 -21.39 10.63
CA LEU A 74 -7.55 -21.40 9.55
C LEU A 74 -7.30 -22.85 9.11
N THR A 75 -7.70 -23.19 7.90
CA THR A 75 -7.57 -24.54 7.35
C THR A 75 -6.31 -24.70 6.50
N LYS A 76 -5.87 -23.62 5.85
CA LYS A 76 -4.72 -23.61 4.96
C LYS A 76 -4.16 -22.20 4.80
N TYR A 77 -2.85 -22.10 4.59
CA TYR A 77 -2.15 -20.90 4.17
C TYR A 77 -0.81 -21.28 3.54
N SER A 78 -0.14 -20.31 2.93
CA SER A 78 1.22 -20.41 2.43
C SER A 78 2.07 -19.29 3.04
N GLU A 79 3.31 -19.59 3.41
CA GLU A 79 4.30 -18.56 3.77
C GLU A 79 5.06 -18.05 2.54
N GLN A 80 4.93 -18.75 1.40
CA GLN A 80 5.53 -18.35 0.14
C GLN A 80 4.52 -17.58 -0.70
N PRO A 81 4.94 -16.46 -1.33
CA PRO A 81 4.08 -15.65 -2.17
C PRO A 81 3.67 -16.41 -3.43
N PRO A 82 2.44 -16.21 -3.92
CA PRO A 82 1.91 -16.95 -5.07
C PRO A 82 2.58 -16.57 -6.38
N VAL A 83 3.10 -15.34 -6.50
CA VAL A 83 3.80 -14.85 -7.69
C VAL A 83 5.15 -14.29 -7.29
N GLN A 84 6.20 -14.98 -7.73
CA GLN A 84 7.58 -14.54 -7.62
C GLN A 84 8.12 -14.19 -9.00
N ILE A 85 8.80 -13.05 -9.10
CA ILE A 85 9.45 -12.59 -10.33
C ILE A 85 10.96 -12.81 -10.24
N ASN A 86 11.58 -13.06 -11.40
CA ASN A 86 13.03 -13.03 -11.54
C ASN A 86 13.49 -11.62 -11.91
N LEU A 87 14.74 -11.30 -11.58
CA LEU A 87 15.41 -10.13 -12.13
C LEU A 87 15.67 -10.33 -13.62
N ASP A 88 15.83 -9.22 -14.33
CA ASP A 88 16.16 -9.13 -15.76
C ASP A 88 15.11 -9.73 -16.72
N GLU A 89 14.00 -10.24 -16.19
CA GLU A 89 12.87 -10.75 -16.95
C GLU A 89 11.67 -9.79 -16.87
N PRO A 90 11.04 -9.43 -18.01
CA PRO A 90 9.81 -8.66 -17.98
C PRO A 90 8.67 -9.43 -17.31
N PHE A 91 7.88 -8.73 -16.51
CA PHE A 91 6.67 -9.28 -15.89
C PHE A 91 5.51 -8.28 -15.97
N ILE A 92 4.30 -8.81 -15.89
CA ILE A 92 3.06 -8.03 -15.92
C ILE A 92 2.52 -7.90 -14.50
N LEU A 93 2.16 -6.68 -14.11
CA LEU A 93 1.47 -6.37 -12.86
C LEU A 93 0.11 -5.75 -13.18
N GLU A 94 -0.96 -6.41 -12.74
CA GLU A 94 -2.33 -5.91 -12.85
C GLU A 94 -2.62 -4.89 -11.74
N MET A 95 -3.64 -4.05 -11.95
CA MET A 95 -4.10 -3.12 -10.92
C MET A 95 -4.35 -3.81 -9.59
N ASP A 96 -3.88 -3.17 -8.53
CA ASP A 96 -3.99 -3.60 -7.13
C ASP A 96 -3.36 -4.96 -6.79
N LYS A 97 -2.73 -5.63 -7.77
CA LYS A 97 -1.99 -6.87 -7.52
C LYS A 97 -0.59 -6.56 -7.01
N MET A 98 -0.05 -7.54 -6.29
CA MET A 98 1.31 -7.50 -5.77
C MET A 98 2.14 -8.61 -6.41
N VAL A 99 3.42 -8.33 -6.62
CA VAL A 99 4.44 -9.33 -6.98
C VAL A 99 5.58 -9.28 -5.98
N TRP A 100 6.20 -10.43 -5.76
CA TRP A 100 7.34 -10.58 -4.86
C TRP A 100 8.60 -10.85 -5.65
N PHE A 101 9.69 -10.27 -5.18
CA PHE A 101 10.99 -10.60 -5.72
C PHE A 101 11.48 -11.92 -5.13
N LYS A 102 11.96 -12.79 -6.01
CA LYS A 102 12.57 -14.04 -5.56
C LYS A 102 13.76 -13.75 -4.65
N SER A 103 13.82 -14.47 -3.53
CA SER A 103 14.93 -14.40 -2.56
C SER A 103 15.12 -13.05 -1.86
N THR A 104 14.09 -12.19 -1.83
CA THR A 104 14.09 -10.94 -1.03
C THR A 104 12.70 -10.69 -0.43
N ASP A 105 12.61 -9.78 0.55
CA ASP A 105 11.34 -9.35 1.14
C ASP A 105 10.70 -8.15 0.42
N PHE A 106 11.23 -7.76 -0.74
CA PHE A 106 10.65 -6.69 -1.54
C PHE A 106 9.38 -7.15 -2.24
N ARG A 107 8.39 -6.27 -2.29
CA ARG A 107 7.17 -6.46 -3.08
C ARG A 107 6.75 -5.15 -3.73
N LEU A 108 6.14 -5.28 -4.90
CA LEU A 108 5.66 -4.16 -5.70
C LEU A 108 4.16 -4.25 -5.88
N LYS A 109 3.48 -3.11 -5.88
CA LYS A 109 2.05 -3.01 -6.17
C LYS A 109 1.82 -1.93 -7.22
N LEU A 110 1.06 -2.25 -8.27
CA LEU A 110 0.54 -1.23 -9.18
C LEU A 110 -0.67 -0.59 -8.52
N VAL A 111 -0.54 0.67 -8.11
CA VAL A 111 -1.54 1.38 -7.31
C VAL A 111 -2.49 2.17 -8.18
N ALA A 112 -1.97 2.88 -9.18
CA ALA A 112 -2.78 3.73 -10.05
C ALA A 112 -2.18 3.86 -11.45
N VAL A 113 -3.06 4.16 -12.41
CA VAL A 113 -2.72 4.86 -13.64
C VAL A 113 -3.27 6.28 -13.48
N THR A 114 -2.39 7.25 -13.30
CA THR A 114 -2.78 8.62 -12.91
C THR A 114 -3.17 9.46 -14.11
N GLU A 115 -2.52 9.25 -15.25
CA GLU A 115 -2.83 9.92 -16.50
C GLU A 115 -2.60 8.96 -17.67
N ASP A 116 -3.51 8.99 -18.65
CA ASP A 116 -3.35 8.28 -19.91
C ASP A 116 -3.88 9.13 -21.06
N SER A 117 -2.95 9.75 -21.79
CA SER A 117 -3.22 10.60 -22.96
C SER A 117 -2.64 9.99 -24.24
N ARG A 118 -2.28 8.70 -24.19
CA ARG A 118 -1.74 7.99 -25.35
C ARG A 118 -2.73 8.03 -26.49
N CYS A 119 -2.21 8.04 -27.72
CA CYS A 119 -3.05 8.07 -28.90
C CYS A 119 -3.97 6.85 -28.92
N PRO A 120 -5.30 7.04 -28.98
CA PRO A 120 -6.24 5.93 -29.07
C PRO A 120 -6.01 5.09 -30.32
N ILE A 121 -6.33 3.79 -30.25
CA ILE A 121 -6.08 2.83 -31.35
C ILE A 121 -6.79 3.26 -32.66
N GLU A 122 -7.95 3.91 -32.56
CA GLU A 122 -8.76 4.33 -33.70
C GLU A 122 -8.44 5.75 -34.20
N ALA A 123 -7.51 6.47 -33.56
CA ALA A 123 -7.18 7.84 -33.88
C ALA A 123 -5.83 7.97 -34.60
N ASP A 124 -5.75 8.92 -35.53
CA ASP A 124 -4.48 9.36 -36.13
C ASP A 124 -4.00 10.64 -35.43
N CYS A 125 -3.22 10.46 -34.36
CA CYS A 125 -2.66 11.60 -33.62
C CYS A 125 -1.39 12.13 -34.32
N ILE A 126 -1.32 13.45 -34.48
CA ILE A 126 -0.09 14.13 -34.94
C ILE A 126 1.05 13.93 -33.92
N GLN A 127 0.71 13.93 -32.63
CA GLN A 127 1.61 13.67 -31.52
C GLN A 127 0.94 12.74 -30.52
N ALA A 128 1.62 11.66 -30.13
CA ALA A 128 1.15 10.78 -29.06
C ALA A 128 1.43 11.42 -27.70
N GLY A 129 0.46 11.35 -26.79
CA GLY A 129 0.65 11.73 -25.39
C GLY A 129 1.37 10.64 -24.59
N ALA A 130 1.32 10.80 -23.26
CA ALA A 130 2.04 9.97 -22.30
C ALA A 130 1.09 9.16 -21.41
N VAL A 131 1.64 8.16 -20.70
CA VAL A 131 0.95 7.42 -19.65
C VAL A 131 1.80 7.34 -18.39
N SER A 132 1.19 7.63 -17.24
CA SER A 132 1.83 7.60 -15.94
C SER A 132 1.19 6.59 -15.00
N VAL A 133 2.03 5.87 -14.27
CA VAL A 133 1.61 4.87 -13.28
C VAL A 133 2.27 5.12 -11.93
N VAL A 134 1.57 4.76 -10.87
CA VAL A 134 2.07 4.77 -9.50
C VAL A 134 2.39 3.34 -9.08
N LEU A 135 3.66 3.11 -8.76
CA LEU A 135 4.18 1.84 -8.24
C LEU A 135 4.54 2.01 -6.77
N ALA A 136 3.83 1.30 -5.89
CA ALA A 136 4.18 1.25 -4.47
C ALA A 136 5.19 0.15 -4.21
N ILE A 137 6.17 0.45 -3.36
CA ILE A 137 7.23 -0.47 -2.95
C ILE A 137 7.10 -0.72 -1.46
N TYR A 138 7.23 -1.98 -1.09
CA TYR A 138 7.23 -2.42 0.30
C TYR A 138 8.42 -3.33 0.57
N GLN A 139 8.85 -3.35 1.82
CA GLN A 139 9.83 -4.30 2.35
C GLN A 139 9.22 -5.01 3.55
N GLY A 140 8.97 -6.31 3.42
CA GLY A 140 8.14 -7.03 4.36
C GLY A 140 6.75 -6.38 4.46
N VAL A 141 6.33 -6.04 5.67
CA VAL A 141 5.03 -5.42 5.94
C VAL A 141 5.01 -3.91 5.66
N ASP A 142 6.18 -3.26 5.65
CA ASP A 142 6.30 -1.81 5.63
C ASP A 142 6.16 -1.27 4.21
N HIS A 143 5.34 -0.22 4.07
CA HIS A 143 5.34 0.62 2.87
C HIS A 143 6.55 1.53 2.91
N LEU A 144 7.35 1.51 1.84
CA LEU A 144 8.52 2.36 1.73
C LEU A 144 8.17 3.66 1.02
N PHE A 145 7.83 3.57 -0.27
CA PHE A 145 7.61 4.74 -1.13
C PHE A 145 6.66 4.41 -2.29
N ASP A 146 6.08 5.47 -2.86
CA ASP A 146 5.36 5.45 -4.13
C ASP A 146 6.18 6.14 -5.22
N TYR A 147 6.33 5.50 -6.37
CA TYR A 147 7.04 6.05 -7.51
C TYR A 147 6.11 6.27 -8.69
N LEU A 148 6.18 7.49 -9.25
CA LEU A 148 5.60 7.80 -10.55
C LEU A 148 6.58 7.38 -11.65
N LEU A 149 6.12 6.49 -12.52
CA LEU A 149 6.82 6.07 -13.74
C LEU A 149 6.00 6.52 -14.96
N LEU A 150 6.67 7.10 -15.96
CA LEU A 150 6.03 7.72 -17.12
C LEU A 150 6.59 7.13 -18.41
N ILE A 151 5.73 6.68 -19.30
CA ILE A 151 6.09 6.48 -20.72
C ILE A 151 5.66 7.73 -21.47
N ASP A 152 6.63 8.57 -21.82
CA ASP A 152 6.44 9.74 -22.66
C ASP A 152 7.33 9.62 -23.91
N PRO A 153 6.76 9.68 -25.14
CA PRO A 153 7.54 9.72 -26.37
C PRO A 153 8.60 10.83 -26.42
N ALA A 154 8.38 11.95 -25.72
CA ALA A 154 9.30 13.07 -25.66
C ALA A 154 10.41 12.92 -24.60
N ASN A 155 10.21 12.09 -23.57
CA ASN A 155 11.18 11.88 -22.49
C ASN A 155 11.20 10.44 -21.98
N VAL A 156 12.27 9.71 -22.34
CA VAL A 156 12.46 8.32 -21.93
C VAL A 156 13.05 8.15 -20.52
N ASN A 157 13.56 9.21 -19.90
CA ASN A 157 14.23 9.12 -18.60
C ASN A 157 13.24 8.90 -17.44
N ASP A 158 11.96 9.24 -17.63
CA ASP A 158 10.94 9.07 -16.60
C ASP A 158 10.32 7.68 -16.56
N ALA A 159 10.71 6.80 -17.51
CA ALA A 159 10.24 5.43 -17.57
C ALA A 159 10.93 4.51 -16.55
N TYR A 160 11.93 4.98 -15.79
CA TYR A 160 12.61 4.18 -14.78
C TYR A 160 12.90 4.92 -13.48
N ARG A 161 13.14 4.16 -12.41
CA ARG A 161 13.65 4.65 -11.13
C ARG A 161 14.71 3.69 -10.60
N ASP A 162 15.75 4.27 -10.01
CA ASP A 162 16.82 3.53 -9.33
C ASP A 162 16.53 3.50 -7.84
N ILE A 163 16.51 2.31 -7.26
CA ILE A 163 16.22 2.04 -5.85
C ILE A 163 17.30 1.12 -5.31
N GLY A 164 18.22 1.70 -4.54
CA GLY A 164 19.40 0.99 -4.05
C GLY A 164 20.20 0.41 -5.21
N ASN A 165 20.26 -0.92 -5.27
CA ASN A 165 21.01 -1.69 -6.27
C ASN A 165 20.17 -2.16 -7.46
N PHE A 166 18.94 -1.64 -7.60
CA PHE A 166 18.02 -2.06 -8.65
C PHE A 166 17.54 -0.88 -9.48
N ARG A 167 17.30 -1.13 -10.76
CA ARG A 167 16.57 -0.23 -11.65
C ARG A 167 15.25 -0.86 -12.02
N ILE A 168 14.15 -0.21 -11.67
CA ILE A 168 12.80 -0.62 -12.09
C ILE A 168 12.43 0.22 -13.30
N LYS A 169 12.08 -0.42 -14.41
CA LYS A 169 11.69 0.24 -15.66
C LYS A 169 10.28 -0.18 -16.07
N LEU A 170 9.44 0.80 -16.34
CA LEU A 170 8.15 0.64 -16.99
C LEU A 170 8.37 0.47 -18.50
N LEU A 171 7.94 -0.67 -19.04
CA LEU A 171 8.10 -1.01 -20.45
C LEU A 171 6.82 -0.75 -21.24
N LYS A 172 5.66 -1.03 -20.64
CA LYS A 172 4.36 -0.94 -21.31
C LYS A 172 3.24 -0.74 -20.31
N VAL A 173 2.17 -0.08 -20.73
CA VAL A 173 0.88 -0.07 -20.04
C VAL A 173 -0.18 -0.59 -21.01
N ASP A 174 -1.06 -1.47 -20.56
CA ASP A 174 -2.23 -1.94 -21.29
C ASP A 174 -3.49 -1.66 -20.46
N PRO A 175 -4.65 -1.47 -21.09
CA PRO A 175 -4.86 -1.38 -22.54
C PRO A 175 -4.30 -0.07 -23.13
N ILE A 176 -4.16 -0.01 -24.46
CA ILE A 176 -4.05 1.28 -25.17
C ILE A 176 -5.45 1.91 -25.19
N PRO A 177 -5.61 3.23 -24.99
CA PRO A 177 -6.91 3.88 -25.04
C PRO A 177 -7.69 3.56 -26.32
N SER A 178 -9.01 3.48 -26.21
CA SER A 178 -9.92 3.25 -27.33
C SER A 178 -11.06 4.27 -27.31
N LEU A 179 -11.42 4.79 -28.48
CA LEU A 179 -12.57 5.67 -28.66
C LEU A 179 -13.89 4.91 -28.62
N VAL A 180 -13.86 3.61 -28.90
CA VAL A 180 -15.04 2.74 -28.95
C VAL A 180 -15.30 2.10 -27.60
N LYS A 181 -14.25 1.73 -26.87
CA LYS A 181 -14.34 1.07 -25.57
C LYS A 181 -13.59 1.86 -24.50
N SER A 182 -14.34 2.44 -23.57
CA SER A 182 -13.76 3.02 -22.36
C SER A 182 -13.14 1.93 -21.49
N SER A 183 -11.90 2.17 -21.04
CA SER A 183 -11.16 1.26 -20.15
C SER A 183 -11.46 1.62 -18.71
N LYS A 184 -11.76 0.61 -17.87
CA LYS A 184 -11.92 0.83 -16.44
C LYS A 184 -10.55 0.82 -15.77
N SER A 185 -10.42 1.49 -14.63
CA SER A 185 -9.18 1.47 -13.84
C SER A 185 -8.70 0.03 -13.60
N ALA A 186 -9.59 -0.87 -13.17
CA ALA A 186 -9.26 -2.27 -12.92
C ALA A 186 -8.79 -3.08 -14.15
N ASP A 187 -9.00 -2.59 -15.37
CA ASP A 187 -8.56 -3.26 -16.60
C ASP A 187 -7.07 -3.02 -16.89
N TYR A 188 -6.46 -2.04 -16.22
CA TYR A 188 -5.07 -1.68 -16.47
C TYR A 188 -4.10 -2.73 -15.93
N ARG A 189 -3.02 -2.89 -16.68
CA ARG A 189 -1.85 -3.68 -16.32
C ARG A 189 -0.61 -3.02 -16.89
N ALA A 190 0.49 -3.10 -16.16
CA ALA A 190 1.76 -2.56 -16.59
C ALA A 190 2.82 -3.67 -16.69
N THR A 191 3.64 -3.61 -17.73
CA THR A 191 4.80 -4.48 -17.91
C THR A 191 6.03 -3.76 -17.39
N PHE A 192 6.73 -4.40 -16.47
CA PHE A 192 7.96 -3.88 -15.87
C PHE A 192 9.11 -4.83 -16.15
N VAL A 193 10.34 -4.32 -16.10
CA VAL A 193 11.56 -5.11 -15.95
C VAL A 193 12.39 -4.50 -14.83
N ILE A 194 13.12 -5.35 -14.10
CA ILE A 194 13.94 -4.92 -12.97
C ILE A 194 15.32 -5.49 -13.14
N ASN A 195 16.31 -4.60 -13.22
CA ASN A 195 17.69 -4.97 -13.46
C ASN A 195 18.54 -4.72 -12.22
N SER A 196 19.53 -5.59 -11.99
CA SER A 196 20.61 -5.29 -11.03
C SER A 196 21.48 -4.16 -11.58
N LEU A 197 21.82 -3.19 -10.73
CA LEU A 197 22.82 -2.15 -10.99
C LEU A 197 24.20 -2.53 -10.46
N VAL A 198 24.29 -3.64 -9.72
CA VAL A 198 25.56 -4.20 -9.25
C VAL A 198 25.94 -5.32 -10.20
N ASN A 199 27.10 -5.14 -10.84
CA ASN A 199 27.74 -6.12 -11.70
C ASN A 199 28.38 -7.25 -10.88
#